data_AF-A0A1A3T793-F1
#
_entry.id   AF-A0A1A3T793-F1
#
_cell.length_a   1.000
_cell.length_b   1.000
_cell.length_c   1.000
_cell.angle_alpha   90.00
_cell.angle_beta   90.00
_cell.angle_gamma   90.00
#
_symmetry.space_group_name_H-M   'P 1'
#
loop_
_entity.id
_entity.type
_entity.pdbx_description
1 polymer ?
#
loop_
_entity_poly.entity_id
_entity_poly.type
_entity_poly.pdbx_seq_one_letter_code
_entity_poly.pdbx_strand_id
1 'polypeptide(L)' 'MFVCLCEGVTSHVVSEAVEKGASTSKEVAAACGAGSDCGRCRRTVRAIIEAHFANNGRTSAARS' A
#
# COMPACT_ATOMS: atom_id res chain seq x y z
N MET A 1 -1.21 11.05 5.80
CA MET A 1 -2.67 11.25 5.53
C MET A 1 -3.43 9.98 5.91
N PHE A 2 -4.69 10.07 6.35
CA PHE A 2 -5.55 8.88 6.46
C PHE A 2 -5.90 8.35 5.06
N VAL A 3 -5.61 7.08 4.82
CA VAL A 3 -5.97 6.37 3.59
C VAL A 3 -7.30 5.65 3.76
N CYS A 4 -7.52 4.96 4.89
CA CYS A 4 -8.77 4.28 5.21
C CYS A 4 -9.43 4.91 6.44
N LEU A 5 -10.64 5.45 6.28
CA LEU A 5 -11.39 6.04 7.40
C LEU A 5 -12.13 5.00 8.24
N CYS A 6 -12.53 3.87 7.66
CA CYS A 6 -13.22 2.80 8.40
C CYS A 6 -12.34 2.19 9.48
N GLU A 7 -11.06 1.95 9.15
CA GLU A 7 -10.09 1.28 10.01
C GLU A 7 -9.06 2.25 10.62
N GLY A 8 -9.19 3.55 10.37
CA GLY A 8 -8.23 4.55 10.88
C GLY A 8 -6.79 4.36 10.36
N VAL A 9 -6.62 3.87 9.13
CA VAL A 9 -5.28 3.54 8.59
C VAL A 9 -4.68 4.73 7.85
N THR A 10 -3.43 5.05 8.16
CA THR A 10 -2.67 6.13 7.50
C THR A 10 -1.85 5.63 6.31
N SER A 11 -1.41 6.56 5.46
CA SER A 11 -0.49 6.28 4.36
C SER A 11 0.80 5.62 4.81
N HIS A 12 1.30 5.97 6.01
CA HIS A 12 2.51 5.37 6.57
C HIS A 12 2.31 3.88 6.85
N VAL A 13 1.20 3.51 7.49
CA VAL A 13 0.86 2.11 7.78
C VAL A 13 0.67 1.29 6.50
N VAL A 14 0.05 1.87 5.46
CA VAL A 14 -0.06 1.20 4.16
C VAL A 14 1.31 1.01 3.52
N SER A 15 2.16 2.04 3.50
CA SER A 15 3.53 1.93 2.97
C SER A 15 4.35 0.89 3.70
N GLU A 16 4.26 0.84 5.03
CA GLU A 16 4.97 -0.17 5.84
C GLU A 16 4.53 -1.60 5.51
N ALA A 17 3.23 -1.83 5.29
CA ALA A 17 2.74 -3.13 4.84
C ALA A 17 3.33 -3.53 3.47
N VAL A 18 3.42 -2.57 2.54
CA VAL A 18 4.01 -2.79 1.21
C VAL A 18 5.52 -3.02 1.30
N GLU A 19 6.24 -2.27 2.13
CA GLU A 19 7.67 -2.47 2.41
C GLU A 19 7.96 -3.84 3.01
N LYS A 20 7.04 -4.38 3.81
CA LYS A 20 7.09 -5.76 4.34
C LYS A 20 6.69 -6.83 3.32
N GLY A 21 6.35 -6.44 2.10
CA GLY A 21 6.09 -7.36 0.98
C GLY A 21 4.64 -7.45 0.52
N ALA A 22 3.71 -6.69 1.08
CA ALA A 22 2.33 -6.67 0.56
C ALA A 22 2.31 -6.09 -0.86
N SER A 23 1.90 -6.91 -1.82
CA SER A 23 1.90 -6.63 -3.25
C SER A 23 0.48 -6.49 -3.83
N THR A 24 -0.54 -6.84 -3.04
CA THR A 24 -1.95 -6.73 -3.44
C THR A 24 -2.77 -5.98 -2.40
N SER A 25 -3.90 -5.40 -2.83
CA SER A 25 -4.85 -4.76 -1.90
C SER A 25 -5.43 -5.73 -0.87
N LYS A 26 -5.50 -7.03 -1.20
CA LYS A 26 -5.92 -8.08 -0.27
C LYS A 26 -4.87 -8.32 0.81
N GLU A 27 -3.59 -8.35 0.45
CA GLU A 27 -2.49 -8.47 1.40
C GLU A 27 -2.38 -7.24 2.31
N VAL A 28 -2.56 -6.04 1.76
CA VAL A 28 -2.63 -4.81 2.58
C VAL A 28 -3.81 -4.87 3.55
N ALA A 29 -4.99 -5.28 3.10
CA ALA A 29 -6.15 -5.44 3.98
C ALA A 29 -5.91 -6.48 5.07
N ALA A 30 -5.22 -7.60 4.77
CA ALA A 30 -4.86 -8.59 5.76
C ALA A 30 -3.81 -8.08 6.77
N ALA A 31 -2.90 -7.21 6.34
CA ALA A 31 -1.82 -6.69 7.18
C ALA A 31 -2.27 -5.56 8.13
N CYS A 32 -3.14 -4.66 7.66
CA CYS A 32 -3.51 -3.47 8.45
C CYS A 32 -4.99 -3.05 8.34
N GLY A 33 -5.85 -3.86 7.72
CA GLY A 33 -7.28 -3.58 7.58
C GLY A 33 -7.64 -2.64 6.41
N ALA A 34 -6.72 -1.86 5.85
CA ALA A 34 -7.07 -0.90 4.80
C ALA A 34 -7.75 -1.55 3.58
N GLY A 35 -9.05 -1.27 3.41
CA GLY A 35 -9.86 -1.78 2.30
C GLY A 35 -10.69 -3.03 2.62
N SER A 36 -10.70 -3.49 3.88
CA SER A 36 -11.54 -4.60 4.38
C SER A 36 -13.04 -4.29 4.33
N ASP A 37 -13.44 -3.06 4.66
CA ASP A 37 -14.83 -2.64 4.81
C ASP A 37 -15.39 -1.94 3.54
N CYS A 38 -15.66 -0.63 3.55
CA CYS A 38 -16.38 0.04 2.46
C CYS A 38 -15.61 0.15 1.12
N GLY A 39 -14.32 -0.19 1.12
CA GLY A 39 -13.49 -0.27 -0.08
C GLY A 39 -13.12 1.07 -0.74
N ARG A 40 -13.60 2.23 -0.27
CA ARG A 40 -13.33 3.55 -0.89
C ARG A 40 -11.84 3.88 -1.01
N CYS A 41 -11.03 3.39 -0.07
CA CYS A 41 -9.58 3.59 -0.06
C CYS A 41 -8.81 2.67 -1.02
N ARG A 42 -9.43 1.64 -1.62
CA ARG A 42 -8.72 0.61 -2.40
C ARG A 42 -7.95 1.18 -3.60
N ARG A 43 -8.47 2.24 -4.25
CA ARG A 43 -7.75 2.94 -5.33
C ARG A 43 -6.46 3.60 -4.83
N THR A 44 -6.52 4.27 -3.68
CA THR A 44 -5.35 4.89 -3.05
C THR A 44 -4.34 3.85 -2.58
N VAL A 45 -4.80 2.75 -1.97
CA VAL A 45 -3.93 1.62 -1.60
C VAL A 45 -3.20 1.06 -2.82
N ARG A 46 -3.92 0.83 -3.93
CA ARG A 46 -3.32 0.35 -5.18
C ARG A 46 -2.27 1.32 -5.73
N ALA A 47 -2.52 2.63 -5.69
CA ALA A 47 -1.55 3.62 -6.13
C ALA A 47 -0.26 3.61 -5.28
N ILE A 48 -0.37 3.37 -3.96
CA ILE A 48 0.80 3.23 -3.07
C ILE A 48 1.61 1.98 -3.44
N ILE A 49 0.94 0.85 -3.67
CA ILE A 49 1.56 -0.40 -4.13
C ILE A 49 2.31 -0.15 -5.44
N GLU A 50 1.62 0.38 -6.46
CA GLU A 50 2.20 0.64 -7.79
C GLU A 50 3.40 1.59 -7.71
N ALA A 51 3.31 2.65 -6.91
CA ALA A 51 4.42 3.59 -6.70
C ALA A 51 5.64 2.91 -6.05
N HIS A 52 5.44 2.04 -5.06
CA HIS A 52 6.54 1.31 -4.41
C HIS A 52 7.29 0.41 -5.41
N PHE A 53 6.57 -0.41 -6.17
CA PHE A 53 7.19 -1.34 -7.13
C PHE A 53 7.78 -0.63 -8.35
N ALA A 54 7.19 0.48 -8.80
CA ALA A 54 7.78 1.32 -9.85
C ALA A 54 9.12 1.93 -9.39
N ASN A 55 9.23 2.34 -8.12
CA ASN A 55 10.47 2.89 -7.55
C ASN A 55 11.54 1.81 -7.28
N ASN A 56 11.13 0.61 -6.87
CA ASN A 56 12.07 -0.50 -6.69
C ASN A 56 12.72 -0.94 -8.02
N GLY A 57 11.95 -0.97 -9.11
CA GLY A 57 12.48 -1.26 -10.45
C GLY A 57 13.45 -0.19 -10.97
N ARG A 58 13.29 1.08 -10.57
CA ARG A 58 14.23 2.16 -10.88
C ARG A 58 15.50 2.08 -10.03
N THR A 59 15.36 1.70 -8.76
CA THR A 59 16.50 1.58 -7.84
C THR A 59 17.41 0.41 -8.18
N SER A 60 16.86 -0.71 -8.69
CA SER A 60 17.66 -1.82 -9.21
C SER A 60 18.36 -1.45 -10.53
N ALA A 61 17.69 -0.72 -11.43
CA ALA A 61 18.27 -0.27 -12.69
C ALA A 61 19.38 0.78 -12.50
N ALA A 62 19.29 1.67 -11.51
CA ALA A 62 20.29 2.70 -11.23
C ALA A 62 21.55 2.19 -10.49
N ARG A 63 21.55 0.92 -10.05
CA ARG A 63 22.69 0.25 -9.40
C ARG A 63 23.44 -0.71 -10.34
N SER A 64 23.01 -0.79 -11.61
CA SER A 64 23.66 -1.56 -12.69
C SER A 64 24.41 -0.60 -13.62
#